data_AF-A0A928SZV3-F1
#
_entry.id   AF-A0A928SZV3-F1
#
_cell.length_a   1.000
_cell.length_b   1.000
_cell.length_c   1.000
_cell.angle_alpha   90.00
_cell.angle_beta   90.00
_cell.angle_gamma   90.00
#
_symmetry.space_group_name_H-M   'P 1'
#
loop_
_entity.id
_entity.type
_entity.pdbx_description
1 polymer ?
#
loop_
_entity_poly.entity_id
_entity_poly.type
_entity_poly.pdbx_seq_one_letter_code
_entity_poly.pdbx_strand_id
1 'polypeptide(L)'
;MSVAEALSLEPWVVATPGLRARLAERPLGFARESLRWYDPTRLSSKDLLDRLERLDELTFGPHGLRMPRWAFYDCAELPGALFGFGGSPRRFPASVRAALPDDDEFTPLSMCMATPMVQPGEWLVFSISSLLALEPGPDDLHLCVETLAFSLAALAPRRVHGTMQWSSPSLAVHACFAPLEVRAAWVPAHTHAATCVFALDAAPERLERALRQPLATKGPGVVVAPEDEPALRAMQQRIEAGEKLRLVGATDTTHDARARVRWGAE
;
A
#
# COMPACT_ATOMS: atom_id res chain seq x y z
N MET A 1 -0.77 15.92 -13.74
CA MET A 1 0.37 15.07 -14.12
C MET A 1 0.64 14.19 -12.91
N SER A 2 0.67 12.88 -13.10
CA SER A 2 0.97 11.91 -12.03
C SER A 2 2.44 12.01 -11.59
N VAL A 3 2.75 11.52 -10.39
CA VAL A 3 4.14 11.46 -9.90
C VAL A 3 4.95 10.51 -10.78
N ALA A 4 4.37 9.37 -11.17
CA ALA A 4 5.01 8.44 -12.08
C ALA A 4 5.34 9.06 -13.45
N GLU A 5 4.44 9.85 -14.05
CA GLU A 5 4.72 10.57 -15.31
C GLU A 5 5.82 11.62 -15.13
N ALA A 6 5.75 12.42 -14.07
CA ALA A 6 6.71 13.49 -13.81
C ALA A 6 8.15 12.97 -13.66
N LEU A 7 8.31 11.81 -13.02
CA LEU A 7 9.60 11.14 -12.85
C LEU A 7 9.92 10.15 -13.99
N SER A 8 9.02 10.01 -14.97
CA SER A 8 9.11 9.07 -16.09
C SER A 8 9.43 7.65 -15.62
N LEU A 9 8.63 7.17 -14.65
CA LEU A 9 8.74 5.86 -14.06
C LEU A 9 8.09 4.79 -14.95
N GLU A 10 8.64 3.59 -14.87
CA GLU A 10 8.14 2.39 -15.53
C GLU A 10 7.48 1.47 -14.48
N PRO A 11 6.31 0.89 -14.78
CA PRO A 11 5.69 -0.10 -13.92
C PRO A 11 6.46 -1.43 -13.97
N TRP A 12 6.58 -2.06 -12.80
CA TRP A 12 7.21 -3.37 -12.64
C TRP A 12 6.34 -4.29 -11.80
N VAL A 13 6.53 -5.60 -11.99
CA VAL A 13 5.81 -6.64 -11.24
C VAL A 13 6.75 -7.81 -10.91
N VAL A 14 6.75 -8.23 -9.65
CA VAL A 14 7.27 -9.52 -9.21
C VAL A 14 6.10 -10.47 -9.05
N ALA A 15 6.07 -11.57 -9.79
CA ALA A 15 5.05 -12.60 -9.67
C ALA A 15 5.55 -13.92 -10.26
N THR A 16 5.07 -15.04 -9.71
CA THR A 16 5.30 -16.36 -10.34
C THR A 16 4.62 -16.44 -11.71
N PRO A 17 5.08 -17.31 -12.62
CA PRO A 17 4.48 -17.45 -13.96
C PRO A 17 2.98 -17.77 -13.92
N GLY A 18 2.56 -18.57 -12.93
CA GLY A 18 1.16 -18.93 -12.73
C GLY A 18 0.29 -17.72 -12.36
N LEU A 19 0.77 -16.84 -11.48
CA LEU A 19 0.03 -15.63 -11.13
C LEU A 19 0.08 -14.60 -12.26
N ARG A 20 1.22 -14.42 -12.91
CA ARG A 20 1.39 -13.52 -14.07
C ARG A 20 0.35 -13.77 -15.15
N ALA A 21 0.04 -15.04 -15.45
CA ALA A 21 -0.95 -15.41 -16.45
C ALA A 21 -2.38 -14.95 -16.11
N ARG A 22 -2.66 -14.67 -14.82
CA ARG A 22 -3.99 -14.28 -14.30
C ARG A 22 -4.15 -12.78 -14.10
N LEU A 23 -3.07 -12.01 -14.23
CA LEU A 23 -3.12 -10.55 -14.14
C LEU A 23 -3.81 -9.97 -15.38
N ALA A 24 -4.48 -8.83 -15.19
CA ALA A 24 -5.14 -8.09 -16.25
C ALA A 24 -4.20 -7.79 -17.43
N GLU A 25 -4.73 -7.77 -18.64
CA GLU A 25 -3.94 -7.51 -19.85
C GLU A 25 -3.44 -6.07 -19.95
N ARG A 26 -4.21 -5.12 -19.39
CA ARG A 26 -3.94 -3.69 -19.50
C ARG A 26 -4.17 -2.92 -18.18
N PRO A 27 -3.47 -3.26 -17.08
CA PRO A 27 -3.59 -2.53 -15.81
C PRO A 27 -3.28 -1.05 -15.99
N LEU A 28 -4.24 -0.17 -15.66
CA LEU A 28 -4.16 1.28 -15.90
C LEU A 28 -3.73 1.65 -17.33
N GLY A 29 -4.06 0.82 -18.32
CA GLY A 29 -3.73 1.05 -19.73
C GLY A 29 -2.33 0.56 -20.16
N PHE A 30 -1.44 0.22 -19.22
CA PHE A 30 -0.13 -0.36 -19.52
C PHE A 30 -0.30 -1.77 -20.07
N ALA A 31 0.22 -2.04 -21.26
CA ALA A 31 0.16 -3.38 -21.83
C ALA A 31 0.98 -4.35 -20.98
N ARG A 32 0.46 -5.56 -20.71
CA ARG A 32 1.12 -6.54 -19.85
C ARG A 32 2.54 -6.86 -20.33
N GLU A 33 2.78 -6.86 -21.63
CA GLU A 33 4.07 -7.08 -22.28
C GLU A 33 5.07 -5.92 -22.09
N SER A 34 4.60 -4.70 -21.79
CA SER A 34 5.47 -3.55 -21.53
C SER A 34 5.88 -3.43 -20.06
N LEU A 35 5.31 -4.24 -19.16
CA LEU A 35 5.71 -4.24 -17.75
C LEU A 35 7.06 -4.92 -17.57
N ARG A 36 7.88 -4.43 -16.63
CA ARG A 36 9.11 -5.14 -16.21
C ARG A 36 8.74 -6.30 -15.30
N TRP A 37 9.02 -7.53 -15.74
CA TRP A 37 8.64 -8.75 -15.03
C TRP A 37 9.80 -9.43 -14.35
N TYR A 38 9.56 -9.87 -13.14
CA TYR A 38 10.54 -10.61 -12.34
C TYR A 38 9.86 -11.84 -11.74
N ASP A 39 10.42 -13.01 -12.03
CA ASP A 39 9.96 -14.27 -11.47
C ASP A 39 10.79 -14.56 -10.21
N PRO A 40 10.20 -14.57 -9.00
CA PRO A 40 10.96 -14.73 -7.76
C PRO A 40 11.63 -16.10 -7.66
N THR A 41 11.23 -17.09 -8.48
CA THR A 41 11.84 -18.42 -8.54
C THR A 41 13.10 -18.47 -9.42
N ARG A 42 13.48 -17.35 -10.05
CA ARG A 42 14.63 -17.25 -10.96
C ARG A 42 15.75 -16.46 -10.34
N LEU A 43 16.97 -17.00 -10.43
CA LEU A 43 18.19 -16.32 -9.98
C LEU A 43 18.38 -14.94 -10.65
N SER A 44 17.91 -14.78 -11.89
CA SER A 44 17.95 -13.51 -12.62
C SER A 44 17.18 -12.37 -11.95
N SER A 45 16.26 -12.67 -11.02
CA SER A 45 15.48 -11.67 -10.31
C SER A 45 16.19 -11.13 -9.07
N LYS A 46 17.25 -11.81 -8.60
CA LYS A 46 17.91 -11.57 -7.31
C LYS A 46 18.20 -10.09 -7.06
N ASP A 47 18.79 -9.39 -8.04
CA ASP A 47 19.22 -8.01 -7.84
C ASP A 47 18.03 -7.06 -7.62
N LEU A 48 16.89 -7.30 -8.29
CA LEU A 48 15.69 -6.54 -7.99
C LEU A 48 15.16 -6.88 -6.59
N LEU A 49 15.08 -8.17 -6.24
CA LEU A 49 14.53 -8.57 -4.93
C LEU A 49 15.36 -7.96 -3.79
N ASP A 50 16.69 -7.95 -3.91
CA ASP A 50 17.56 -7.28 -2.95
C ASP A 50 17.30 -5.76 -2.88
N ARG A 51 17.01 -5.10 -4.01
CA ARG A 51 16.62 -3.68 -4.04
C ARG A 51 15.24 -3.44 -3.40
N LEU A 52 14.31 -4.38 -3.50
CA LEU A 52 12.99 -4.29 -2.86
C LEU A 52 13.09 -4.46 -1.34
N GLU A 53 13.93 -5.38 -0.88
CA GLU A 53 14.27 -5.51 0.55
C GLU A 53 14.94 -4.25 1.08
N ARG A 54 15.82 -3.62 0.28
CA ARG A 54 16.44 -2.35 0.65
C ARG A 54 15.42 -1.21 0.69
N LEU A 55 14.46 -1.19 -0.24
CA LEU A 55 13.36 -0.24 -0.22
C LEU A 55 12.57 -0.37 1.09
N ASP A 56 12.16 -1.59 1.45
CA ASP A 56 11.46 -1.87 2.71
C ASP A 56 12.26 -1.43 3.94
N GLU A 57 13.57 -1.72 3.96
CA GLU A 57 14.45 -1.30 5.03
C GLU A 57 14.54 0.22 5.16
N LEU A 58 14.65 0.95 4.05
CA LEU A 58 14.72 2.41 4.06
C LEU A 58 13.41 3.05 4.52
N THR A 59 12.26 2.45 4.19
CA THR A 59 10.94 3.01 4.52
C THR A 59 10.43 2.59 5.90
N PHE A 60 10.67 1.35 6.31
CA PHE A 60 10.10 0.76 7.53
C PHE A 60 11.14 0.40 8.59
N GLY A 61 12.42 0.26 8.22
CA GLY A 61 13.51 -0.02 9.15
C GLY A 61 13.64 1.00 10.30
N PRO A 62 13.57 2.32 10.05
CA PRO A 62 13.58 3.34 11.11
C PRO A 62 12.44 3.19 12.13
N HIS A 63 11.37 2.51 11.78
CA HIS A 63 10.20 2.26 12.63
C HIS A 63 10.20 0.88 13.28
N GLY A 64 11.26 0.08 13.08
CA GLY A 64 11.33 -1.30 13.59
C GLY A 64 10.35 -2.26 12.90
N LEU A 65 9.85 -1.87 11.72
CA LEU A 65 8.83 -2.59 10.97
C LEU A 65 9.38 -3.31 9.73
N ARG A 66 10.70 -3.36 9.59
CA ARG A 66 11.36 -4.08 8.48
C ARG A 66 10.87 -5.52 8.44
N MET A 67 10.46 -5.95 7.24
CA MET A 67 10.05 -7.32 7.03
C MET A 67 11.28 -8.25 6.95
N PRO A 68 11.31 -9.37 7.70
CA PRO A 68 12.34 -10.38 7.51
C PRO A 68 12.31 -10.95 6.08
N ARG A 69 13.48 -11.21 5.50
CA ARG A 69 13.61 -11.71 4.11
C ARG A 69 12.77 -12.97 3.83
N TRP A 70 12.71 -13.91 4.78
CA TRP A 70 11.89 -15.11 4.63
C TRP A 70 10.40 -14.77 4.50
N ALA A 71 9.89 -13.80 5.26
CA ALA A 71 8.49 -13.40 5.20
C ALA A 71 8.21 -12.64 3.89
N PHE A 72 9.16 -11.82 3.44
CA PHE A 72 9.09 -11.15 2.14
C PHE A 72 8.90 -12.16 1.00
N TYR A 73 9.72 -13.20 0.95
CA TYR A 73 9.62 -14.25 -0.06
C TYR A 73 8.38 -15.15 0.14
N ASP A 74 8.24 -15.75 1.33
CA ASP A 74 7.24 -16.80 1.60
C ASP A 74 5.81 -16.25 1.68
N CYS A 75 5.62 -14.99 2.08
CA CYS A 75 4.30 -14.40 2.30
C CYS A 75 3.89 -13.41 1.20
N ALA A 76 4.83 -12.79 0.48
CA ALA A 76 4.52 -11.81 -0.56
C ALA A 76 4.93 -12.28 -1.97
N GLU A 77 6.20 -12.61 -2.21
CA GLU A 77 6.68 -12.88 -3.58
C GLU A 77 6.19 -14.22 -4.16
N LEU A 78 6.22 -15.29 -3.36
CA LEU A 78 5.88 -16.63 -3.83
C LEU A 78 4.36 -16.84 -3.97
N PRO A 79 3.53 -16.62 -2.92
CA PRO A 79 2.09 -16.81 -3.02
C PRO A 79 1.36 -15.62 -3.65
N GLY A 80 1.98 -14.44 -3.65
CA GLY A 80 1.39 -13.18 -4.05
C GLY A 80 2.12 -12.52 -5.22
N ALA A 81 1.97 -11.20 -5.30
CA ALA A 81 2.67 -10.36 -6.25
C ALA A 81 3.08 -9.04 -5.60
N LEU A 82 4.21 -8.52 -6.07
CA LEU A 82 4.64 -7.17 -5.76
C LEU A 82 4.50 -6.31 -7.01
N PHE A 83 4.00 -5.11 -6.83
CA PHE A 83 3.76 -4.14 -7.88
C PHE A 83 4.44 -2.84 -7.51
N GLY A 84 4.90 -2.09 -8.50
CA GLY A 84 5.47 -0.79 -8.20
C GLY A 84 5.83 0.01 -9.43
N PHE A 85 6.40 1.17 -9.16
CA PHE A 85 7.04 2.01 -10.15
C PHE A 85 8.52 2.12 -9.84
N GLY A 86 9.33 2.21 -10.88
CA GLY A 86 10.77 2.35 -10.78
C GLY A 86 11.35 3.02 -12.01
N GLY A 87 12.63 3.33 -11.97
CA GLY A 87 13.28 4.00 -13.08
C GLY A 87 14.74 4.28 -12.78
N SER A 88 15.35 5.11 -13.63
CA SER A 88 16.73 5.54 -13.40
C SER A 88 16.82 6.41 -12.15
N PRO A 89 17.70 6.08 -11.18
CA PRO A 89 17.94 6.89 -9.99
C PRO A 89 18.25 8.36 -10.30
N ARG A 90 18.88 8.64 -11.45
CA ARG A 90 19.20 10.01 -11.89
C ARG A 90 17.99 10.94 -11.96
N ARG A 91 16.78 10.39 -12.11
CA ARG A 91 15.51 11.13 -12.15
C ARG A 91 14.88 11.33 -10.78
N PHE A 92 15.30 10.58 -9.75
CA PHE A 92 14.73 10.68 -8.41
C PHE A 92 15.20 11.95 -7.70
N PRO A 93 14.49 12.42 -6.65
CA PRO A 93 14.98 13.51 -5.81
C PRO A 93 16.36 13.24 -5.21
N ALA A 94 17.12 14.31 -4.93
CA ALA A 94 18.50 14.19 -4.44
C ALA A 94 18.62 13.41 -3.12
N SER A 95 17.64 13.61 -2.23
CA SER A 95 17.46 12.89 -0.97
C SER A 95 17.40 11.37 -1.18
N VAL A 96 16.55 10.93 -2.11
CA VAL A 96 16.39 9.52 -2.48
C VAL A 96 17.66 8.97 -3.12
N ARG A 97 18.27 9.70 -4.06
CA ARG A 97 19.51 9.27 -4.72
C ARG A 97 20.64 9.04 -3.74
N ALA A 98 20.78 9.90 -2.74
CA ALA A 98 21.83 9.78 -1.73
C ALA A 98 21.70 8.52 -0.85
N ALA A 99 20.51 7.91 -0.79
CA ALA A 99 20.26 6.67 -0.05
C ALA A 99 20.44 5.40 -0.91
N LEU A 100 20.66 5.56 -2.21
CA LEU A 100 20.78 4.49 -3.20
C LEU A 100 22.23 4.31 -3.68
N PRO A 101 22.60 3.11 -4.16
CA PRO A 101 23.89 2.90 -4.80
C PRO A 101 23.99 3.62 -6.16
N ASP A 102 25.20 4.05 -6.54
CA ASP A 102 25.45 4.91 -7.71
C ASP A 102 25.25 4.22 -9.08
N ASP A 103 25.29 2.88 -9.13
CA ASP A 103 25.43 2.09 -10.38
C ASP A 103 24.13 1.46 -10.90
N ASP A 104 22.97 1.80 -10.34
CA ASP A 104 21.70 1.19 -10.74
C ASP A 104 21.12 1.84 -12.01
N GLU A 105 20.95 1.05 -13.08
CA GLU A 105 20.21 1.50 -14.29
C GLU A 105 18.70 1.63 -14.01
N PHE A 106 18.18 0.76 -13.16
CA PHE A 106 16.78 0.72 -12.75
C PHE A 106 16.65 0.40 -11.26
N THR A 107 15.94 1.27 -10.53
CA THR A 107 15.67 1.08 -9.10
C THR A 107 14.17 1.20 -8.84
N PRO A 108 13.57 0.26 -8.08
CA PRO A 108 12.19 0.41 -7.62
C PRO A 108 12.09 1.63 -6.70
N LEU A 109 11.12 2.50 -6.98
CA LEU A 109 10.87 3.71 -6.19
C LEU A 109 9.69 3.51 -5.24
N SER A 110 8.70 2.73 -5.64
CA SER A 110 7.53 2.39 -4.82
C SER A 110 7.18 0.92 -4.95
N MET A 111 6.46 0.40 -3.97
CA MET A 111 6.05 -0.99 -3.88
C MET A 111 4.66 -1.13 -3.23
N CYS A 112 3.88 -2.10 -3.70
CA CYS A 112 2.71 -2.65 -3.05
C CYS A 112 2.83 -4.18 -3.06
N MET A 113 2.75 -4.80 -1.88
CA MET A 113 2.75 -6.25 -1.71
C MET A 113 1.33 -6.74 -1.51
N ALA A 114 0.89 -7.69 -2.33
CA ALA A 114 -0.46 -8.25 -2.24
C ALA A 114 -0.45 -9.77 -2.35
N THR A 115 -1.20 -10.43 -1.47
CA THR A 115 -1.27 -11.89 -1.39
C THR A 115 -2.73 -12.35 -1.42
N PRO A 116 -3.06 -13.44 -2.16
CA PRO A 116 -4.42 -13.93 -2.23
C PRO A 116 -4.90 -14.45 -0.88
N MET A 117 -6.16 -14.17 -0.56
CA MET A 117 -6.85 -14.74 0.60
C MET A 117 -7.53 -16.06 0.23
N VAL A 118 -7.98 -16.80 1.25
CA VAL A 118 -8.72 -18.07 1.06
C VAL A 118 -9.99 -17.86 0.22
N GLN A 119 -10.69 -16.74 0.40
CA GLN A 119 -11.85 -16.37 -0.39
C GLN A 119 -11.41 -15.91 -1.80
N PRO A 120 -11.93 -16.53 -2.88
CA PRO A 120 -11.62 -16.11 -4.24
C PRO A 120 -11.98 -14.64 -4.49
N GLY A 121 -11.06 -13.94 -5.16
CA GLY A 121 -11.20 -12.51 -5.46
C GLY A 121 -10.93 -11.59 -4.27
N GLU A 122 -10.49 -12.12 -3.12
CA GLU A 122 -10.06 -11.33 -1.99
C GLU A 122 -8.54 -11.35 -1.84
N TRP A 123 -7.95 -10.20 -1.54
CA TRP A 123 -6.52 -10.02 -1.43
C TRP A 123 -6.17 -9.29 -0.15
N LEU A 124 -5.05 -9.66 0.46
CA LEU A 124 -4.45 -8.92 1.56
C LEU A 124 -3.34 -8.05 0.99
N VAL A 125 -3.44 -6.74 1.20
CA VAL A 125 -2.33 -5.81 0.95
C VAL A 125 -1.51 -5.73 2.24
N PHE A 126 -0.30 -6.26 2.18
CA PHE A 126 0.62 -6.35 3.33
C PHE A 126 1.36 -5.05 3.58
N SER A 127 1.82 -4.41 2.50
CA SER A 127 2.69 -3.24 2.58
C SER A 127 2.51 -2.39 1.33
N ILE A 128 2.49 -1.07 1.51
CA ILE A 128 2.66 -0.08 0.46
C ILE A 128 3.68 0.93 0.93
N SER A 129 4.67 1.23 0.10
CA SER A 129 5.70 2.20 0.45
C SER A 129 6.31 2.85 -0.78
N SER A 130 7.03 3.95 -0.52
CA SER A 130 7.75 4.73 -1.51
C SER A 130 9.02 5.29 -0.89
N LEU A 131 10.13 5.28 -1.62
CA LEU A 131 11.36 5.96 -1.19
C LEU A 131 11.20 7.49 -1.15
N LEU A 132 10.17 8.04 -1.80
CA LEU A 132 9.86 9.47 -1.66
C LEU A 132 9.53 9.85 -0.20
N ALA A 133 9.20 8.89 0.67
CA ALA A 133 9.03 9.14 2.10
C ALA A 133 10.32 9.63 2.80
N LEU A 134 11.49 9.48 2.18
CA LEU A 134 12.75 10.08 2.65
C LEU A 134 12.76 11.61 2.52
N GLU A 135 11.83 12.18 1.75
CA GLU A 135 11.57 13.61 1.63
C GLU A 135 10.07 13.86 1.88
N PRO A 136 9.64 13.90 3.16
CA PRO A 136 8.23 13.92 3.52
C PRO A 136 7.48 15.03 2.80
N GLY A 137 6.47 14.63 2.03
CA GLY A 137 5.71 15.52 1.15
C GLY A 137 4.53 14.78 0.52
N PRO A 138 3.61 15.52 -0.15
CA PRO A 138 2.41 14.91 -0.71
C PRO A 138 2.73 13.88 -1.81
N ASP A 139 3.89 14.01 -2.47
CA ASP A 139 4.29 13.15 -3.59
C ASP A 139 4.56 11.70 -3.16
N ASP A 140 4.98 11.45 -1.91
CA ASP A 140 5.14 10.06 -1.44
C ASP A 140 3.79 9.34 -1.42
N LEU A 141 2.76 9.97 -0.86
CA LEU A 141 1.47 9.35 -0.66
C LEU A 141 0.72 9.28 -1.99
N HIS A 142 0.90 10.27 -2.87
CA HIS A 142 0.38 10.21 -4.23
C HIS A 142 1.00 9.04 -5.02
N LEU A 143 2.32 8.82 -4.92
CA LEU A 143 2.94 7.66 -5.57
C LEU A 143 2.46 6.34 -4.94
N CYS A 144 2.19 6.30 -3.64
CA CYS A 144 1.56 5.16 -2.98
C CYS A 144 0.12 4.91 -3.50
N VAL A 145 -0.67 5.96 -3.74
CA VAL A 145 -2.00 5.84 -4.39
C VAL A 145 -1.88 5.30 -5.81
N GLU A 146 -0.96 5.83 -6.62
CA GLU A 146 -0.71 5.35 -7.99
C GLU A 146 -0.28 3.87 -7.99
N THR A 147 0.58 3.48 -7.05
CA THR A 147 1.07 2.11 -6.90
C THR A 147 -0.04 1.15 -6.47
N LEU A 148 -0.87 1.54 -5.51
CA LEU A 148 -2.04 0.75 -5.12
C LEU A 148 -3.04 0.66 -6.29
N ALA A 149 -3.32 1.76 -6.98
CA ALA A 149 -4.22 1.76 -8.14
C ALA A 149 -3.74 0.80 -9.24
N PHE A 150 -2.43 0.81 -9.54
CA PHE A 150 -1.83 -0.13 -10.49
C PHE A 150 -2.00 -1.58 -10.04
N SER A 151 -1.75 -1.86 -8.76
CA SER A 151 -1.90 -3.20 -8.17
C SER A 151 -3.35 -3.69 -8.25
N LEU A 152 -4.31 -2.85 -7.89
CA LEU A 152 -5.74 -3.18 -7.95
C LEU A 152 -6.21 -3.38 -9.40
N ALA A 153 -5.72 -2.56 -10.34
CA ALA A 153 -6.04 -2.72 -11.76
C ALA A 153 -5.45 -4.02 -12.33
N ALA A 154 -4.27 -4.45 -11.87
CA ALA A 154 -3.62 -5.69 -12.31
C ALA A 154 -4.27 -6.94 -11.73
N LEU A 155 -4.64 -6.89 -10.45
CA LEU A 155 -5.22 -8.03 -9.72
C LEU A 155 -6.73 -8.17 -9.92
N ALA A 156 -7.43 -7.07 -10.23
CA ALA A 156 -8.88 -6.97 -10.28
C ALA A 156 -9.59 -7.64 -9.08
N PRO A 157 -9.21 -7.31 -7.83
CA PRO A 157 -9.81 -7.93 -6.66
C PRO A 157 -11.26 -7.47 -6.50
N ARG A 158 -12.13 -8.34 -5.97
CA ARG A 158 -13.45 -7.94 -5.49
C ARG A 158 -13.31 -7.16 -4.18
N ARG A 159 -12.42 -7.60 -3.31
CA ARG A 159 -12.23 -7.05 -1.97
C ARG A 159 -10.75 -7.05 -1.59
N VAL A 160 -10.33 -6.00 -0.91
CA VAL A 160 -8.99 -5.90 -0.35
C VAL A 160 -9.07 -5.78 1.16
N HIS A 161 -8.18 -6.48 1.85
CA HIS A 161 -7.96 -6.42 3.28
C HIS A 161 -6.60 -5.79 3.56
N GLY A 162 -6.45 -5.18 4.72
CA GLY A 162 -5.18 -4.62 5.15
C GLY A 162 -5.11 -4.51 6.67
N THR A 163 -3.88 -4.40 7.16
CA THR A 163 -3.57 -4.19 8.57
C THR A 163 -2.56 -3.06 8.68
N MET A 164 -2.92 -1.97 9.36
CA MET A 164 -2.06 -0.80 9.49
C MET A 164 -2.23 -0.16 10.86
N GLN A 165 -1.15 0.41 11.39
CA GLN A 165 -1.23 1.22 12.61
C GLN A 165 -2.17 2.40 12.39
N TRP A 166 -2.93 2.80 13.42
CA TRP A 166 -3.81 3.97 13.32
C TRP A 166 -3.06 5.28 13.01
N SER A 167 -1.77 5.34 13.36
CA SER A 167 -0.86 6.45 13.05
C SER A 167 -0.27 6.39 11.63
N SER A 168 -0.54 5.34 10.87
CA SER A 168 0.04 5.20 9.53
C SER A 168 -0.68 6.13 8.54
N PRO A 169 0.05 7.03 7.85
CA PRO A 169 -0.54 7.87 6.80
C PRO A 169 -1.04 7.03 5.61
N SER A 170 -0.60 5.78 5.47
CA SER A 170 -1.08 4.85 4.45
C SER A 170 -2.57 4.49 4.61
N LEU A 171 -3.19 4.72 5.77
CA LEU A 171 -4.65 4.61 5.90
C LEU A 171 -5.37 5.60 4.96
N ALA A 172 -4.81 6.79 4.76
CA ALA A 172 -5.36 7.78 3.83
C ALA A 172 -5.28 7.30 2.37
N VAL A 173 -4.17 6.65 2.00
CA VAL A 173 -3.96 6.05 0.67
C VAL A 173 -5.08 5.07 0.34
N HIS A 174 -5.41 4.16 1.26
CA HIS A 174 -6.49 3.19 1.06
C HIS A 174 -7.87 3.86 1.02
N ALA A 175 -8.09 4.83 1.90
CA ALA A 175 -9.37 5.53 2.00
C ALA A 175 -9.72 6.35 0.74
N CYS A 176 -8.73 6.67 -0.11
CA CYS A 176 -8.97 7.32 -1.41
C CYS A 176 -9.80 6.45 -2.36
N PHE A 177 -9.72 5.13 -2.24
CA PHE A 177 -10.46 4.21 -3.10
C PHE A 177 -11.89 4.05 -2.60
N ALA A 178 -12.08 3.89 -1.29
CA ALA A 178 -13.38 3.73 -0.67
C ALA A 178 -13.32 3.95 0.85
N PRO A 179 -14.47 4.20 1.50
CA PRO A 179 -14.58 4.01 2.93
C PRO A 179 -14.15 2.59 3.35
N LEU A 180 -13.25 2.48 4.31
CA LEU A 180 -12.70 1.21 4.77
C LEU A 180 -13.63 0.63 5.86
N GLU A 181 -14.10 -0.61 5.69
CA GLU A 181 -14.71 -1.36 6.80
C GLU A 181 -13.68 -1.63 7.87
N VAL A 182 -13.82 -1.03 9.05
CA VAL A 182 -12.95 -1.36 10.17
C VAL A 182 -13.44 -2.67 10.79
N ARG A 183 -12.61 -3.70 10.72
CA ARG A 183 -12.84 -5.06 11.23
C ARG A 183 -12.30 -5.25 12.64
N ALA A 184 -11.20 -4.56 12.94
CA ALA A 184 -10.69 -4.43 14.29
C ALA A 184 -10.04 -3.05 14.46
N ALA A 185 -10.29 -2.41 15.60
CA ALA A 185 -9.67 -1.16 15.99
C ALA A 185 -8.53 -1.37 17.01
N TRP A 186 -8.44 -2.56 17.62
CA TRP A 186 -7.40 -2.92 18.57
C TRP A 186 -7.03 -4.40 18.42
N VAL A 187 -5.75 -4.70 18.18
CA VAL A 187 -5.25 -6.04 17.85
C VAL A 187 -4.12 -6.43 18.79
N PRO A 188 -4.40 -6.98 19.99
CA PRO A 188 -3.37 -7.27 20.99
C PRO A 188 -2.38 -8.37 20.55
N ALA A 189 -2.72 -9.16 19.53
CA ALA A 189 -1.83 -10.17 18.96
C ALA A 189 -0.78 -9.58 17.98
N HIS A 190 -0.91 -8.31 17.59
CA HIS A 190 0.01 -7.64 16.70
C HIS A 190 1.12 -6.93 17.49
N THR A 191 2.31 -6.74 16.89
CA THR A 191 3.45 -6.03 17.51
C THR A 191 3.05 -4.65 18.02
N HIS A 192 2.16 -3.96 17.29
CA HIS A 192 1.51 -2.74 17.74
C HIS A 192 0.02 -2.99 17.91
N ALA A 193 -0.47 -2.93 19.15
CA ALA A 193 -1.88 -3.21 19.43
C ALA A 193 -2.84 -2.16 18.87
N ALA A 194 -2.38 -0.91 18.73
CA ALA A 194 -3.09 0.18 18.03
C ALA A 194 -3.06 0.00 16.50
N THR A 195 -3.56 -1.15 16.02
CA THR A 195 -3.64 -1.51 14.61
C THR A 195 -5.09 -1.55 14.16
N CYS A 196 -5.36 -0.93 13.02
CA CYS A 196 -6.59 -1.01 12.26
C CYS A 196 -6.51 -2.21 11.31
N VAL A 197 -7.40 -3.18 11.48
CA VAL A 197 -7.69 -4.20 10.45
C VAL A 197 -8.87 -3.70 9.67
N PHE A 198 -8.73 -3.63 8.34
CA PHE A 198 -9.78 -3.10 7.50
C PHE A 198 -10.02 -3.93 6.25
N ALA A 199 -11.16 -3.67 5.61
CA ALA A 199 -11.44 -4.16 4.28
C ALA A 199 -12.15 -3.12 3.42
N LEU A 200 -11.86 -3.08 2.13
CA LEU A 200 -12.49 -2.17 1.16
C LEU A 200 -12.96 -2.93 -0.08
N ASP A 201 -14.08 -2.50 -0.66
CA ASP A 201 -14.55 -3.05 -1.93
C ASP A 201 -13.82 -2.37 -3.09
N ALA A 202 -13.15 -3.17 -3.91
CA ALA A 202 -12.24 -2.70 -4.95
C ALA A 202 -12.95 -2.64 -6.33
N ALA A 203 -14.08 -1.94 -6.37
CA ALA A 203 -14.83 -1.75 -7.61
C ALA A 203 -14.00 -0.93 -8.63
N PRO A 204 -13.92 -1.35 -9.92
CA PRO A 204 -13.06 -0.70 -10.92
C PRO A 204 -13.28 0.80 -11.07
N GLU A 205 -14.52 1.27 -10.93
CA GLU A 205 -14.90 2.68 -11.08
C GLU A 205 -14.28 3.57 -10.00
N ARG A 206 -13.79 2.96 -8.90
CA ARG A 206 -13.15 3.67 -7.78
C ARG A 206 -11.69 4.01 -8.07
N LEU A 207 -11.04 3.32 -9.01
CA LEU A 207 -9.62 3.52 -9.34
C LEU A 207 -9.37 4.92 -9.90
N GLU A 208 -10.13 5.32 -10.92
CA GLU A 208 -9.99 6.64 -11.55
C GLU A 208 -10.32 7.77 -10.59
N ARG A 209 -11.30 7.56 -9.69
CA ARG A 209 -11.65 8.53 -8.65
C ARG A 209 -10.50 8.71 -7.66
N ALA A 210 -9.91 7.60 -7.18
CA ALA A 210 -8.83 7.64 -6.21
C ALA A 210 -7.62 8.44 -6.70
N LEU A 211 -7.26 8.29 -7.98
CA LEU A 211 -6.16 9.02 -8.62
C LEU A 211 -6.39 10.54 -8.73
N ARG A 212 -7.63 11.02 -8.52
CA ARG A 212 -7.99 12.44 -8.61
C ARG A 212 -8.43 13.04 -7.28
N GLN A 213 -8.64 12.21 -6.27
CA GLN A 213 -9.19 12.62 -4.98
C GLN A 213 -8.07 13.15 -4.06
N PRO A 214 -8.30 14.21 -3.28
CA PRO A 214 -7.35 14.61 -2.25
C PRO A 214 -7.21 13.53 -1.18
N LEU A 215 -5.98 13.28 -0.74
CA LEU A 215 -5.65 12.36 0.35
C LEU A 215 -6.31 12.76 1.68
N ALA A 216 -6.27 14.06 2.00
CA ALA A 216 -6.96 14.62 3.16
C ALA A 216 -8.43 14.87 2.82
N THR A 217 -9.33 14.45 3.71
CA THR A 217 -10.77 14.59 3.50
C THR A 217 -11.40 15.53 4.53
N LYS A 218 -12.25 16.43 4.04
CA LYS A 218 -13.15 17.22 4.88
C LYS A 218 -14.50 16.53 4.90
N GLY A 219 -15.10 16.38 6.07
CA GLY A 219 -16.41 15.76 6.18
C GLY A 219 -16.82 15.37 7.60
N PRO A 220 -18.06 14.92 7.77
CA PRO A 220 -18.56 14.40 9.04
C PRO A 220 -17.77 13.16 9.46
N GLY A 221 -17.64 12.97 10.78
CA GLY A 221 -16.96 11.81 11.36
C GLY A 221 -16.13 12.19 12.57
N VAL A 222 -15.90 11.20 13.43
CA VAL A 222 -15.07 11.34 14.64
C VAL A 222 -13.62 11.21 14.22
N VAL A 223 -12.77 12.11 14.70
CA VAL A 223 -11.32 12.03 14.52
C VAL A 223 -10.78 11.12 15.61
N VAL A 224 -10.05 10.08 15.21
CA VAL A 224 -9.42 9.11 16.11
C VAL A 224 -7.98 9.55 16.34
N ALA A 225 -7.61 9.75 17.60
CA ALA A 225 -6.22 9.91 17.98
C ALA A 225 -5.57 8.52 18.09
N PRO A 226 -4.49 8.22 17.34
CA PRO A 226 -3.88 6.89 17.33
C PRO A 226 -3.31 6.45 18.69
N GLU A 227 -2.99 7.41 19.56
CA GLU A 227 -2.48 7.22 20.91
C GLU A 227 -3.57 7.00 21.99
N ASP A 228 -4.85 7.24 21.66
CA ASP A 228 -5.97 7.11 22.61
C ASP A 228 -6.42 5.64 22.72
N GLU A 229 -5.61 4.84 23.41
CA GLU A 229 -5.89 3.43 23.65
C GLU A 229 -7.28 3.16 24.26
N PRO A 230 -7.74 3.89 25.30
CA PRO A 230 -9.10 3.73 25.82
C PRO A 230 -10.17 3.89 24.73
N ALA A 231 -10.05 4.90 23.86
CA ALA A 231 -10.97 5.10 22.75
C ALA A 231 -10.88 3.95 21.72
N LEU A 232 -9.68 3.52 21.34
CA LEU A 232 -9.49 2.40 20.40
C LEU A 232 -10.11 1.09 20.92
N ARG A 233 -9.94 0.79 22.21
CA ARG A 233 -10.54 -0.38 22.86
C ARG A 233 -12.05 -0.27 22.94
N ALA A 234 -12.59 0.91 23.26
CA ALA A 234 -14.03 1.14 23.26
C ALA A 234 -14.63 0.97 21.85
N MET A 235 -13.93 1.44 20.81
CA MET A 235 -14.32 1.17 19.41
C MET A 235 -14.29 -0.32 19.09
N GLN A 236 -13.26 -1.05 19.54
CA GLN A 236 -13.16 -2.50 19.34
C GLN A 236 -14.36 -3.23 19.98
N GLN A 237 -14.72 -2.89 21.23
CA GLN A 237 -15.87 -3.48 21.92
C GLN A 237 -17.19 -3.26 21.17
N ARG A 238 -17.37 -2.09 20.56
CA ARG A 238 -18.55 -1.80 19.73
C ARG A 238 -18.58 -2.60 18.44
N ILE A 239 -17.42 -2.76 17.78
CA ILE A 239 -17.28 -3.63 16.61
C ILE A 239 -17.62 -5.09 16.96
N GLU A 240 -17.14 -5.57 18.11
CA GLU A 240 -17.44 -6.91 18.64
C GLU A 240 -18.93 -7.09 18.98
N ALA A 241 -19.59 -6.03 19.43
CA ALA A 241 -21.05 -6.01 19.62
C ALA A 241 -21.85 -5.97 18.30
N GLY A 242 -21.18 -5.95 17.14
CA GLY A 242 -21.78 -6.01 15.81
C GLY A 242 -21.99 -4.66 15.14
N GLU A 243 -21.59 -3.54 15.79
CA GLU A 243 -21.68 -2.23 15.18
C GLU A 243 -20.70 -2.10 13.98
N LYS A 244 -21.11 -1.32 12.98
CA LYS A 244 -20.31 -1.11 11.77
C LYS A 244 -19.60 0.24 11.82
N LEU A 245 -18.28 0.18 11.69
CA LEU A 245 -17.40 1.34 11.64
C LEU A 245 -16.75 1.44 10.26
N ARG A 246 -16.73 2.65 9.71
CA ARG A 246 -16.03 2.98 8.47
C ARG A 246 -14.95 4.03 8.73
N LEU A 247 -13.74 3.82 8.21
CA LEU A 247 -12.75 4.89 8.06
C LEU A 247 -13.05 5.60 6.73
N VAL A 248 -13.29 6.91 6.79
CA VAL A 248 -13.75 7.71 5.64
C VAL A 248 -12.70 8.68 5.10
N GLY A 249 -11.52 8.71 5.71
CA GLY A 249 -10.35 9.43 5.24
C GLY A 249 -9.44 9.86 6.39
N ALA A 250 -8.51 10.76 6.12
CA ALA A 250 -7.60 11.34 7.11
C ALA A 250 -7.81 12.85 7.26
N THR A 251 -7.38 13.40 8.41
CA THR A 251 -7.42 14.84 8.71
C THR A 251 -6.41 15.64 7.89
N ASP A 252 -5.26 15.04 7.60
CA ASP A 252 -4.16 15.61 6.81
C ASP A 252 -3.32 14.46 6.21
N THR A 253 -2.16 14.79 5.65
CA THR A 253 -1.24 13.88 4.93
C THR A 253 0.12 13.75 5.58
N THR A 254 0.27 14.22 6.82
CA THR A 254 1.53 14.22 7.57
C THR A 254 1.65 12.97 8.44
N HIS A 255 2.79 12.79 9.10
CA HIS A 255 2.93 11.72 10.11
C HIS A 255 2.01 11.89 11.33
N ASP A 256 1.43 13.09 11.53
CA ASP A 256 0.43 13.36 12.56
C ASP A 256 -1.00 13.16 12.07
N ALA A 257 -1.17 12.63 10.84
CA ALA A 257 -2.48 12.42 10.23
C ALA A 257 -3.35 11.53 11.12
N ARG A 258 -4.53 12.05 11.45
CA ARG A 258 -5.53 11.33 12.24
C ARG A 258 -6.57 10.73 11.32
N ALA A 259 -6.98 9.50 11.62
CA ALA A 259 -8.05 8.85 10.89
C ALA A 259 -9.40 9.47 11.25
N ARG A 260 -10.25 9.67 10.24
CA ARG A 260 -11.66 10.06 10.41
C ARG A 260 -12.54 8.83 10.23
N VAL A 261 -13.41 8.58 11.21
CA VAL A 261 -14.29 7.41 11.21
C VAL A 261 -15.77 7.78 11.37
N ARG A 262 -16.66 6.93 10.87
CA ARG A 262 -18.12 7.06 10.98
C ARG A 262 -18.74 5.71 11.35
N TRP A 263 -19.73 5.76 12.24
CA TRP A 263 -20.58 4.62 12.56
C TRP A 263 -21.78 4.57 11.63
N GLY A 264 -22.18 3.36 11.21
CA GLY A 264 -23.35 3.15 10.37
C GLY A 264 -23.10 2.25 9.16
N ALA A 265 -24.18 1.97 8.42
CA ALA A 265 -24.16 1.08 7.27
C ALA A 265 -23.70 1.76 5.95
N GLU A 266 -23.72 3.09 5.89
CA GLU A 266 -23.45 3.90 4.69
C GLU A 266 -22.35 4.97 4.90
#